data_AF-A0A917VLU8-F1
#
_entry.id   AF-A0A917VLU8-F1
#
_cell.length_a   1.000
_cell.length_b   1.000
_cell.length_c   1.000
_cell.angle_alpha   90.00
_cell.angle_beta   90.00
_cell.angle_gamma   90.00
#
_symmetry.space_group_name_H-M   'P 1'
#
loop_
_entity.id
_entity.type
_entity.pdbx_description
1 polymer ?
#
loop_
_entity_poly.entity_id
_entity_poly.type
_entity_poly.pdbx_seq_one_letter_code
_entity_poly.pdbx_strand_id
1 'polypeptide(L)'
;MSHFTRVRTALRDPDLLVQALATVGFTTVETHDTPQPLYGYQGDARPDRAEVIIRRAHIGRLSNDIGFRRGDDGTFEAVISEFDRSRYDQPWLTKVARAYGHAAALRYAEDHGYDVESDTLEENGGRRLVLRRYT
;
A
#
# COMPACT_ATOMS: atom_id res chain seq x y z
N MET A 1 -30.01 -8.58 -10.41
CA MET A 1 -29.62 -7.25 -9.92
C MET A 1 -28.16 -7.31 -9.52
N SER A 2 -27.29 -6.48 -10.08
CA SER A 2 -25.88 -6.41 -9.66
C SER A 2 -25.80 -5.75 -8.28
N HIS A 3 -25.22 -6.45 -7.31
CA HIS A 3 -24.96 -5.90 -5.97
C HIS A 3 -23.64 -5.13 -6.02
N PHE A 4 -23.69 -3.82 -5.77
CA PHE A 4 -22.50 -2.97 -5.76
C PHE A 4 -22.17 -2.58 -4.32
N THR A 5 -21.02 -2.99 -3.82
CA THR A 5 -20.48 -2.56 -2.51
C THR A 5 -19.34 -1.59 -2.75
N ARG A 6 -19.39 -0.41 -2.12
CA ARG A 6 -18.27 0.53 -2.08
C ARG A 6 -17.51 0.32 -0.78
N VAL A 7 -16.25 -0.12 -0.88
CA VAL A 7 -15.37 -0.30 0.28
C VAL A 7 -14.43 0.91 0.38
N ARG A 8 -14.45 1.61 1.51
CA ARG A 8 -13.43 2.63 1.83
C ARG A 8 -12.33 1.93 2.62
N THR A 9 -11.15 1.78 2.03
CA THR A 9 -10.10 0.95 2.61
C THR A 9 -9.16 1.78 3.47
N ALA A 10 -9.03 1.40 4.74
CA ALA A 10 -7.95 1.85 5.60
C ALA A 10 -6.79 0.86 5.49
N LEU A 11 -5.56 1.37 5.32
CA LEU A 11 -4.36 0.54 5.23
C LEU A 11 -4.10 -0.08 6.60
N ARG A 12 -4.38 -1.36 6.82
CA ARG A 12 -4.23 -2.02 8.14
C ARG A 12 -3.41 -3.30 8.07
N ASP A 13 -3.51 -3.98 6.94
CA ASP A 13 -2.90 -5.27 6.71
C ASP A 13 -1.53 -5.07 6.03
N PRO A 14 -0.43 -5.53 6.65
CA PRO A 14 0.90 -5.34 6.09
C PRO A 14 1.11 -6.08 4.77
N ASP A 15 0.52 -7.26 4.59
CA ASP A 15 0.71 -8.06 3.37
C ASP A 15 0.00 -7.41 2.18
N LEU A 16 -1.22 -6.89 2.39
CA LEU A 16 -1.90 -6.09 1.36
C LEU A 16 -1.14 -4.81 1.03
N LEU A 17 -0.50 -4.19 2.02
CA LEU A 17 0.32 -3.00 1.80
C LEU A 17 1.58 -3.33 0.98
N VAL A 18 2.25 -4.44 1.26
CA VAL A 18 3.40 -4.91 0.46
C VAL A 18 2.97 -5.18 -0.99
N GLN A 19 1.83 -5.86 -1.20
CA GLN A 19 1.30 -6.11 -2.55
C GLN A 19 0.96 -4.80 -3.29
N ALA A 20 0.36 -3.84 -2.58
CA ALA A 20 0.06 -2.52 -3.13
C ALA A 20 1.32 -1.75 -3.52
N LEU A 21 2.35 -1.78 -2.67
CA LEU A 21 3.65 -1.17 -2.93
C LEU A 21 4.36 -1.79 -4.13
N ALA A 22 4.31 -3.11 -4.27
CA ALA A 22 4.84 -3.80 -5.44
C ALA A 22 4.15 -3.36 -6.73
N THR A 23 2.82 -3.17 -6.70
CA THR A 23 2.03 -2.69 -7.85
C THR A 23 2.44 -1.27 -8.29
N VAL A 24 2.88 -0.42 -7.37
CA VAL A 24 3.38 0.93 -7.68
C VAL A 24 4.90 1.00 -7.89
N GLY A 25 5.58 -0.16 -7.99
CA GLY A 25 6.97 -0.26 -8.38
C GLY A 25 7.98 -0.60 -7.27
N PHE A 26 7.52 -0.84 -6.04
CA PHE A 26 8.39 -1.20 -4.91
C PHE A 26 8.28 -2.68 -4.56
N THR A 27 9.10 -3.51 -5.21
CA THR A 27 9.06 -4.98 -5.07
C THR A 27 9.86 -5.51 -3.88
N THR A 28 10.71 -4.68 -3.27
CA THR A 28 11.47 -5.04 -2.07
C THR A 28 11.02 -4.14 -0.91
N VAL A 29 10.28 -4.74 0.02
CA VAL A 29 9.69 -4.07 1.18
C VAL A 29 9.91 -4.96 2.39
N GLU A 30 10.33 -4.36 3.50
CA GLU A 30 10.44 -5.06 4.78
C GLU A 30 9.15 -4.91 5.59
N THR A 31 8.77 -5.97 6.30
CA THR A 31 7.68 -5.96 7.29
C THR A 31 8.20 -6.44 8.63
N HIS A 32 7.79 -5.75 9.70
CA HIS A 32 8.27 -6.01 11.06
C HIS A 32 7.11 -5.95 12.06
N ASP A 33 7.13 -6.84 13.06
CA ASP A 33 6.12 -6.84 14.15
C ASP A 33 6.23 -5.59 15.04
N THR A 34 7.45 -5.07 15.18
CA THR A 34 7.74 -3.84 15.94
C THR A 34 8.43 -2.82 15.04
N PRO A 35 8.17 -1.51 15.22
CA PRO A 35 8.67 -0.49 14.31
C PRO A 35 10.20 -0.41 14.34
N GLN A 36 10.82 -0.45 13.16
CA GLN A 36 12.28 -0.36 12.97
C GLN A 36 12.70 1.07 12.60
N PRO A 37 13.95 1.47 12.89
CA PRO A 37 14.45 2.79 12.53
C PRO A 37 14.46 2.99 11.01
N LEU A 38 14.07 4.20 10.60
CA LEU A 38 14.25 4.70 9.24
C LEU A 38 15.63 5.36 9.12
N TYR A 39 16.23 5.27 7.93
CA TYR A 39 17.52 5.89 7.65
C TYR A 39 17.41 7.06 6.68
N GLY A 40 18.25 8.06 6.90
CA GLY A 40 18.42 9.22 6.05
C GLY A 40 19.30 8.93 4.83
N TYR A 41 19.37 9.89 3.90
CA TYR A 41 20.18 9.75 2.69
C TYR A 41 21.70 9.64 2.99
N GLN A 42 22.15 10.08 4.17
CA GLN A 42 23.54 9.92 4.61
C GLN A 42 23.77 8.59 5.34
N GLY A 43 22.74 7.75 5.48
CA GLY A 43 22.79 6.49 6.24
C GLY A 43 22.68 6.70 7.75
N ASP A 44 22.35 7.91 8.19
CA ASP A 44 22.07 8.26 9.58
C ASP A 44 20.70 7.74 10.01
N ALA A 45 20.59 7.28 11.26
CA ALA A 45 19.31 6.88 11.81
C ALA A 45 18.44 8.12 12.08
N ARG A 46 17.19 8.08 11.62
CA ARG A 46 16.19 9.11 11.87
C ARG A 46 15.45 8.82 13.19
N PRO A 47 14.83 9.83 13.83
CA PRO A 47 13.95 9.62 14.97
C PRO A 47 12.68 8.82 14.59
N ASP A 48 12.31 8.85 13.32
CA ASP A 48 11.16 8.15 12.78
C ASP A 48 11.37 6.63 12.71
N ARG A 49 10.30 5.87 12.99
CA ARG A 49 10.28 4.41 12.93
C ARG A 49 9.01 3.92 12.25
N ALA A 50 9.07 2.75 11.62
CA ALA A 50 7.92 2.15 10.92
C ALA A 50 8.00 0.62 10.89
N GLU A 51 6.85 -0.02 10.73
CA GLU A 51 6.72 -1.48 10.63
C GLU A 51 6.89 -1.96 9.19
N VAL A 52 6.41 -1.20 8.20
CA VAL A 52 6.59 -1.51 6.78
C VAL A 52 7.53 -0.50 6.16
N ILE A 53 8.66 -0.94 5.58
CA ILE A 53 9.75 -0.06 5.18
C ILE A 53 10.21 -0.36 3.75
N ILE A 54 10.32 0.70 2.95
CA ILE A 54 11.07 0.71 1.69
C ILE A 54 12.42 1.35 1.99
N ARG A 55 13.50 0.57 1.94
CA ARG A 55 14.84 1.08 2.16
C ARG A 55 15.28 1.98 1.02
N ARG A 56 16.02 3.05 1.34
CA ARG A 56 16.54 4.03 0.38
C ARG A 56 17.31 3.42 -0.81
N ALA A 57 17.94 2.27 -0.59
CA ALA A 57 18.62 1.51 -1.64
C ALA A 57 17.69 1.11 -2.80
N HIS A 58 16.38 0.99 -2.55
CA HIS A 58 15.35 0.63 -3.52
C HIS A 58 14.54 1.83 -4.02
N ILE A 59 14.86 3.06 -3.58
CA ILE A 59 14.14 4.29 -3.93
C ILE A 59 15.01 5.16 -4.85
N GLY A 60 16.22 5.47 -4.39
CA GLY A 60 17.13 6.33 -5.11
C GLY A 60 18.32 6.74 -4.27
N ARG A 61 19.45 7.04 -4.92
CA ARG A 61 20.72 7.35 -4.25
C ARG A 61 20.63 8.52 -3.26
N LEU A 62 19.79 9.51 -3.54
CA LEU A 62 19.60 10.70 -2.69
C LEU A 62 18.39 10.62 -1.78
N SER A 63 17.67 9.49 -1.79
CA SER A 63 16.45 9.32 -1.00
C SER A 63 16.74 8.82 0.41
N ASN A 64 15.78 9.07 1.28
CA ASN A 64 15.68 8.49 2.61
C ASN A 64 14.81 7.23 2.55
N ASP A 65 14.76 6.46 3.63
CA ASP A 65 13.77 5.40 3.76
C ASP A 65 12.35 5.99 3.76
N ILE A 66 11.42 5.26 3.15
CA ILE A 66 9.99 5.51 3.26
C ILE A 66 9.42 4.45 4.20
N GLY A 67 8.73 4.89 5.24
CA GLY A 67 8.07 4.02 6.20
C GLY A 67 6.55 4.12 6.12
N PHE A 68 5.87 3.08 6.58
CA PHE A 68 4.47 3.12 6.96
C PHE A 68 4.37 2.69 8.41
N ARG A 69 4.08 3.66 9.28
CA ARG A 69 3.99 3.47 10.73
C ARG A 69 2.55 3.16 11.12
N ARG A 70 2.35 2.16 11.96
CA ARG A 70 1.03 1.87 12.52
C ARG A 70 0.65 2.94 13.55
N GLY A 71 -0.50 3.57 13.36
CA GLY A 71 -1.13 4.47 14.31
C GLY A 71 -1.94 3.72 15.37
N ASP A 72 -2.42 4.44 16.36
CA ASP A 72 -3.16 3.88 17.51
C ASP A 72 -4.49 3.22 17.08
N ASP A 73 -5.08 3.65 15.96
CA ASP A 73 -6.29 3.08 15.36
C ASP A 73 -6.01 1.84 14.49
N GLY A 74 -4.76 1.38 14.49
CA GLY A 74 -4.26 0.23 13.73
C GLY A 74 -4.02 0.51 12.25
N THR A 75 -4.25 1.74 11.77
CA THR A 75 -4.01 2.12 10.37
C THR A 75 -2.57 2.53 10.13
N PHE A 76 -2.08 2.33 8.91
CA PHE A 76 -0.74 2.72 8.49
C PHE A 76 -0.72 4.16 7.98
N GLU A 77 0.17 4.96 8.57
CA GLU A 77 0.49 6.32 8.17
C GLU A 77 1.85 6.35 7.46
N ALA A 78 1.90 6.96 6.27
CA ALA A 78 3.16 7.09 5.54
C ALA A 78 4.09 8.12 6.18
N VAL A 79 5.32 7.70 6.44
CA VAL A 79 6.43 8.52 6.92
C VAL A 79 7.41 8.73 5.77
N ILE A 80 7.37 9.93 5.20
CA ILE A 80 8.15 10.32 4.01
C ILE A 80 8.87 11.62 4.33
N SER A 81 10.17 11.69 4.03
CA SER A 81 10.96 12.91 4.22
C SER A 81 10.42 14.07 3.36
N GLU A 82 10.63 15.31 3.78
CA GLU A 82 10.23 16.48 2.99
C GLU A 82 10.87 16.48 1.58
N PHE A 83 12.12 16.05 1.47
CA PHE A 83 12.82 15.93 0.19
C PHE A 83 12.12 14.94 -0.75
N ASP A 84 11.76 13.76 -0.22
CA ASP A 84 11.16 12.67 -0.99
C ASP A 84 9.66 12.93 -1.31
N ARG A 85 8.99 13.82 -0.57
CA ARG A 85 7.60 14.25 -0.84
C ARG A 85 7.42 14.86 -2.23
N SER A 86 8.47 15.38 -2.86
CA SER A 86 8.42 15.86 -4.25
C SER A 86 8.07 14.76 -5.27
N ARG A 87 8.34 13.49 -4.94
CA ARG A 87 8.06 12.32 -5.79
C ARG A 87 6.99 11.40 -5.21
N TYR A 88 6.94 11.30 -3.88
CA TYR A 88 6.03 10.42 -3.15
C TYR A 88 5.02 11.27 -2.37
N ASP A 89 4.20 11.98 -3.14
CA ASP A 89 3.21 12.94 -2.69
C ASP A 89 1.82 12.29 -2.49
N GLN A 90 0.80 13.13 -2.30
CA GLN A 90 -0.58 12.68 -2.14
C GLN A 90 -1.12 11.90 -3.36
N PRO A 91 -0.88 12.31 -4.62
CA PRO A 91 -1.14 11.49 -5.79
C PRO A 91 -0.50 10.10 -5.74
N TRP A 92 0.76 9.98 -5.35
CA TRP A 92 1.40 8.66 -5.20
C TRP A 92 0.74 7.83 -4.09
N LEU A 93 0.46 8.42 -2.92
CA LEU A 93 -0.25 7.75 -1.83
C LEU A 93 -1.66 7.28 -2.26
N THR A 94 -2.33 8.05 -3.11
CA THR A 94 -3.62 7.67 -3.67
C THR A 94 -3.51 6.44 -4.57
N LYS A 95 -2.42 6.31 -5.35
CA LYS A 95 -2.16 5.10 -6.15
C LYS A 95 -1.92 3.89 -5.24
N VAL A 96 -1.14 4.05 -4.17
CA VAL A 96 -0.93 2.98 -3.16
C VAL A 96 -2.27 2.55 -2.55
N ALA A 97 -3.10 3.50 -2.13
CA ALA A 97 -4.41 3.19 -1.53
C ALA A 97 -5.35 2.47 -2.51
N ARG A 98 -5.34 2.84 -3.80
CA ARG A 98 -6.10 2.14 -4.85
C ARG A 98 -5.60 0.71 -5.05
N ALA A 99 -4.29 0.52 -5.14
CA ALA A 99 -3.69 -0.81 -5.28
C ALA A 99 -3.99 -1.69 -4.05
N TYR A 100 -3.94 -1.12 -2.85
CA TYR A 100 -4.33 -1.80 -1.62
C TYR A 100 -5.81 -2.21 -1.65
N GLY A 101 -6.71 -1.29 -2.01
CA GLY A 101 -8.14 -1.58 -2.08
C GLY A 101 -8.46 -2.68 -3.09
N HIS A 102 -7.73 -2.72 -4.20
CA HIS A 102 -7.84 -3.79 -5.18
C HIS A 102 -7.35 -5.14 -4.64
N ALA A 103 -6.15 -5.19 -4.04
CA ALA A 103 -5.64 -6.42 -3.42
C ALA A 103 -6.56 -6.93 -2.31
N ALA A 104 -7.12 -6.03 -1.49
CA ALA A 104 -8.10 -6.37 -0.46
C ALA A 104 -9.37 -6.99 -1.05
N ALA A 105 -9.87 -6.45 -2.17
CA ALA A 105 -11.07 -6.95 -2.84
C ALA A 105 -10.82 -8.34 -3.46
N LEU A 106 -9.64 -8.56 -4.05
CA LEU A 106 -9.26 -9.87 -4.58
C LEU A 106 -9.15 -10.93 -3.47
N ARG A 107 -8.46 -10.60 -2.37
CA ARG A 107 -8.36 -11.51 -1.22
C ARG A 107 -9.74 -11.82 -0.62
N TYR A 108 -10.60 -10.81 -0.49
CA TYR A 108 -11.98 -11.04 -0.05
C TYR A 108 -12.74 -12.00 -0.99
N ALA A 109 -12.58 -11.85 -2.30
CA ALA A 109 -13.23 -12.73 -3.28
C ALA A 109 -12.77 -14.18 -3.08
N GLU A 110 -11.46 -14.40 -3.00
CA GLU A 110 -10.87 -15.73 -2.76
C GLU A 110 -11.36 -16.34 -1.44
N ASP A 111 -11.24 -15.61 -0.33
CA ASP A 111 -11.61 -16.07 1.02
C ASP A 111 -13.10 -16.46 1.13
N HIS A 112 -13.97 -15.86 0.31
CA HIS A 112 -15.42 -16.07 0.35
C HIS A 112 -15.95 -16.94 -0.80
N GLY A 113 -15.06 -17.53 -1.59
CA GLY A 113 -15.43 -18.49 -2.62
C GLY A 113 -15.99 -17.85 -3.89
N TYR A 114 -15.38 -16.73 -4.32
CA TYR A 114 -15.70 -16.05 -5.57
C TYR A 114 -14.54 -16.11 -6.55
N ASP A 115 -14.86 -16.38 -7.82
CA ASP A 115 -14.01 -16.08 -8.97
C ASP A 115 -14.15 -14.62 -9.38
N VAL A 116 -13.07 -14.04 -9.91
CA VAL A 116 -13.09 -12.73 -10.56
C VAL A 116 -13.45 -12.93 -12.04
N GLU A 117 -14.67 -12.56 -12.41
CA GLU A 117 -15.16 -12.63 -13.79
C GLU A 117 -14.60 -11.49 -14.65
N SER A 118 -14.49 -10.29 -14.07
CA SER A 118 -13.85 -9.15 -14.74
C SER A 118 -13.21 -8.20 -13.73
N ASP A 119 -12.10 -7.59 -14.14
CA ASP A 119 -11.40 -6.55 -13.39
C ASP A 119 -11.03 -5.40 -14.34
N THR A 120 -11.78 -4.30 -14.28
CA THR A 120 -11.67 -3.20 -15.25
C THR A 120 -11.28 -1.91 -14.54
N LEU A 121 -10.26 -1.23 -15.07
CA LEU A 121 -9.96 0.17 -14.70
C LEU A 121 -10.85 1.09 -15.54
N GLU A 122 -11.63 1.93 -14.88
CA GLU A 122 -12.50 2.91 -15.52
C GLU A 122 -11.72 4.19 -15.85
N GLU A 123 -12.21 4.97 -16.83
CA GLU A 123 -11.60 6.24 -17.25
C GLU A 123 -11.50 7.27 -16.11
N ASN A 124 -12.43 7.22 -15.15
CA ASN A 124 -12.42 8.07 -13.95
C ASN A 124 -11.36 7.64 -12.90
N GLY A 125 -10.58 6.59 -13.17
CA GLY A 125 -9.57 6.01 -12.28
C GLY A 125 -10.13 5.12 -11.16
N GLY A 126 -11.43 4.87 -11.15
CA GLY A 126 -12.09 3.83 -10.38
C GLY A 126 -11.79 2.45 -10.95
N ARG A 127 -11.92 1.41 -10.13
CA ARG A 127 -11.74 0.02 -10.54
C ARG A 127 -13.00 -0.77 -10.23
N ARG A 128 -13.48 -1.54 -11.20
CA ARG A 128 -14.70 -2.33 -11.09
C ARG A 128 -14.34 -3.81 -11.18
N LEU A 129 -14.70 -4.54 -10.12
CA LEU A 129 -14.59 -6.00 -10.07
C LEU A 129 -15.99 -6.60 -10.19
N VAL A 130 -16.13 -7.62 -11.02
CA VAL A 130 -17.32 -8.46 -11.10
C VAL A 130 -16.93 -9.83 -10.57
N LEU A 131 -17.63 -10.28 -9.54
CA LEU A 131 -17.36 -11.52 -8.83
C LEU A 131 -18.45 -12.54 -9.12
N ARG A 132 -18.07 -13.79 -9.36
CA ARG A 132 -18.97 -14.91 -9.58
C ARG A 132 -18.68 -15.97 -8.53
N ARG A 133 -19.69 -16.39 -7.76
CA ARG A 133 -19.49 -17.43 -6.74
C ARG A 133 -19.15 -18.77 -7.40
N TYR A 134 -18.30 -19.57 -6.75
CA TYR A 134 -18.16 -20.98 -7.09
C TYR A 134 -19.54 -21.64 -7.08
N THR A 135 -19.84 -22.40 -8.14
CA THR A 135 -21.00 -23.30 -8.20
C THR A 135 -20.68 -24.62 -7.54
#